data_AF-A0A7S3NG44-F1
#
_entry.id   AF-A0A7S3NG44-F1
#
_cell.length_a   1.000
_cell.length_b   1.000
_cell.length_c   1.000
_cell.angle_alpha   90.00
_cell.angle_beta   90.00
_cell.angle_gamma   90.00
#
_symmetry.space_group_name_H-M   'P 1'
#
loop_
_entity.id
_entity.type
_entity.pdbx_description
1 polymer ?
#
loop_
_entity_poly.entity_id
_entity_poly.type
_entity_poly.pdbx_seq_one_letter_code
_entity_poly.pdbx_strand_id
1 'polypeptide(L)'
;LVSIFREGVEDFYRYRSDKASNSKKVSRLGDEGTFEEVTSKDLEVGDIVYVEGEDTFAADIVLLKSSNGVNAFIQTSSLDGEKNLKKRFVPKGIEMLTKPDKEIEYNLGGQC
;
A
#
# COMPACT_ATOMS: atom_id res chain seq x y z
N LEU A 1 -19.70 -23.31 -29.12
CA LEU A 1 -19.91 -24.14 -27.90
C LEU A 1 -18.60 -24.34 -27.14
N VAL A 2 -17.56 -24.94 -27.74
CA VAL A 2 -16.27 -25.16 -27.05
C VAL A 2 -15.57 -23.84 -26.66
N SER A 3 -15.55 -22.81 -27.51
CA SER A 3 -14.91 -21.52 -27.13
C SER A 3 -15.70 -20.79 -26.03
N ILE A 4 -17.03 -20.71 -26.15
CA ILE A 4 -17.90 -20.10 -25.11
C ILE A 4 -17.68 -20.75 -23.74
N PHE A 5 -17.55 -22.08 -23.70
CA PHE A 5 -17.27 -22.79 -22.44
C PHE A 5 -15.88 -22.44 -21.89
N ARG A 6 -14.86 -22.42 -22.75
CA ARG A 6 -13.48 -22.06 -22.37
C ARG A 6 -13.40 -20.61 -21.86
N GLU A 7 -14.00 -19.67 -22.57
CA GLU A 7 -14.08 -18.25 -22.19
C GLU A 7 -14.79 -18.10 -20.83
N GLY A 8 -15.92 -18.79 -20.62
CA GLY A 8 -16.62 -18.76 -19.34
C GLY A 8 -15.81 -19.30 -18.16
N VAL A 9 -14.98 -20.33 -18.39
CA VAL A 9 -14.06 -20.86 -17.36
C VAL A 9 -12.94 -19.86 -17.07
N GLU A 10 -12.33 -19.29 -18.11
CA GLU A 10 -11.27 -18.28 -17.97
C GLU A 10 -11.78 -17.03 -17.23
N ASP A 11 -12.97 -16.53 -17.56
CA ASP A 11 -13.60 -15.40 -16.89
C ASP A 11 -13.92 -15.69 -15.42
N PHE A 12 -14.34 -16.92 -15.09
CA PHE A 12 -14.56 -17.31 -13.69
C PHE A 12 -13.26 -17.26 -12.86
N TYR A 13 -12.15 -17.74 -13.43
CA TYR A 13 -10.85 -17.66 -12.76
C TYR A 13 -10.39 -16.22 -12.57
N ARG A 14 -10.58 -15.36 -13.58
CA ARG A 14 -10.29 -13.92 -13.47
C ARG A 14 -11.12 -13.26 -12.39
N TYR A 15 -12.43 -13.50 -12.36
CA TYR A 15 -13.32 -12.97 -11.33
C TYR A 15 -12.86 -13.36 -9.92
N ARG A 16 -12.46 -14.62 -9.72
CA ARG A 16 -11.93 -15.08 -8.43
C ARG A 16 -10.61 -14.38 -8.07
N SER A 17 -9.71 -14.19 -9.02
CA SER A 17 -8.44 -13.50 -8.82
C SER A 17 -8.65 -12.02 -8.45
N ASP A 18 -9.51 -11.33 -9.20
CA ASP A 18 -9.82 -9.92 -8.98
C ASP A 18 -10.43 -9.73 -7.58
N LYS A 19 -11.37 -10.61 -7.19
CA LYS A 19 -11.96 -10.59 -5.85
C LYS A 19 -10.93 -10.77 -4.74
N ALA A 20 -9.94 -11.64 -4.95
CA ALA A 20 -8.85 -11.83 -3.98
C ALA A 20 -7.96 -10.58 -3.88
N SER A 21 -7.58 -9.97 -5.00
CA SER A 21 -6.78 -8.74 -5.02
C SER A 21 -7.50 -7.56 -4.35
N ASN A 22 -8.81 -7.45 -4.58
CA ASN A 22 -9.66 -6.39 -4.05
C ASN A 22 -10.04 -6.60 -2.57
N SER A 23 -9.67 -7.73 -1.97
CA SER A 23 -9.93 -8.03 -0.55
C SER A 23 -8.67 -7.97 0.31
N LYS A 24 -7.54 -7.48 -0.23
CA LYS A 24 -6.30 -7.28 0.52
C LYS A 24 -6.55 -6.29 1.67
N LYS A 25 -5.97 -6.58 2.83
CA LYS A 25 -6.06 -5.71 4.01
C LYS A 25 -5.09 -4.54 3.88
N VAL A 26 -5.54 -3.36 4.29
CA VAL A 26 -4.77 -2.12 4.28
C VAL A 26 -5.03 -1.38 5.58
N SER A 27 -3.97 -0.83 6.17
CA SER A 27 -4.05 0.01 7.36
C SER A 27 -4.32 1.46 6.95
N ARG A 28 -5.51 1.98 7.24
CA ARG A 28 -5.96 3.35 6.92
C ARG A 28 -6.05 4.18 8.19
N LEU A 29 -5.65 5.45 8.13
CA LEU A 29 -5.89 6.42 9.21
C LEU A 29 -7.38 6.79 9.23
N GLY A 30 -8.08 6.39 10.28
CA GLY A 30 -9.48 6.74 10.52
C GLY A 30 -9.64 8.16 11.10
N ASP A 31 -10.90 8.60 11.16
CA ASP A 31 -11.26 9.97 11.59
C ASP A 31 -10.86 10.30 13.03
N GLU A 32 -10.76 9.28 13.90
CA GLU A 32 -10.31 9.44 15.29
C GLU A 32 -8.79 9.54 15.43
N GLY A 33 -8.05 9.57 14.32
CA GLY A 33 -6.59 9.64 14.31
C GLY A 33 -5.90 8.32 14.64
N THR A 34 -6.65 7.21 14.64
CA THR A 34 -6.14 5.86 14.85
C THR A 34 -6.11 5.10 13.52
N PHE A 35 -5.19 4.15 13.38
CA PHE A 35 -5.17 3.29 12.19
C PHE A 35 -6.15 2.13 12.36
N GLU A 36 -6.95 1.89 11.33
CA GLU A 36 -7.91 0.80 11.24
C GLU A 36 -7.65 -0.06 9.99
N GLU A 37 -8.04 -1.33 10.07
CA GLU A 37 -7.86 -2.28 8.96
C GLU A 37 -9.09 -2.27 8.04
N VAL A 38 -8.90 -1.82 6.80
CA VAL A 38 -9.92 -1.83 5.74
C VAL A 38 -9.51 -2.76 4.61
N THR A 39 -10.45 -3.07 3.70
CA THR A 39 -10.08 -3.80 2.48
C THR A 39 -9.71 -2.83 1.35
N SER A 40 -8.84 -3.26 0.43
CA SER A 40 -8.34 -2.41 -0.66
C SER A 40 -9.44 -1.83 -1.55
N LYS A 41 -10.57 -2.52 -1.69
CA LYS A 41 -11.76 -2.02 -2.40
C LYS A 41 -12.49 -0.87 -1.69
N ASP A 42 -12.26 -0.67 -0.40
CA ASP A 42 -12.92 0.36 0.42
C ASP A 42 -12.04 1.61 0.59
N LEU A 43 -10.84 1.64 -0.03
CA LEU A 43 -9.96 2.80 -0.05
C LEU A 43 -10.47 3.87 -1.01
N GLU A 44 -10.42 5.12 -0.57
CA GLU A 44 -10.81 6.29 -1.35
C GLU A 44 -9.65 7.29 -1.54
N VAL A 45 -9.79 8.18 -2.53
CA VAL A 45 -8.78 9.22 -2.79
C VAL A 45 -8.77 10.21 -1.63
N GLY A 46 -7.60 10.37 -1.01
CA GLY A 46 -7.43 11.22 0.17
C GLY A 46 -7.15 10.42 1.44
N ASP A 47 -7.37 9.11 1.42
CA ASP A 47 -7.03 8.22 2.53
C ASP A 47 -5.53 8.21 2.79
N ILE A 48 -5.16 8.37 4.05
CA ILE A 48 -3.78 8.18 4.52
C ILE A 48 -3.63 6.73 4.93
N VAL A 49 -2.69 6.03 4.32
CA VAL A 49 -2.42 4.62 4.61
C VAL A 49 -1.05 4.43 5.24
N TYR A 50 -0.97 3.47 6.16
CA TYR A 50 0.28 2.96 6.69
C TYR A 50 0.61 1.64 5.97
N VAL A 51 1.85 1.53 5.50
CA VAL A 51 2.33 0.36 4.76
C VAL A 51 3.58 -0.16 5.47
N GLU A 52 3.56 -1.44 5.82
CA GLU A 52 4.70 -2.09 6.46
C GLU A 52 5.77 -2.48 5.42
N GLY A 53 6.95 -2.85 5.91
CA GLY A 53 8.00 -3.37 5.04
C GLY A 53 7.53 -4.62 4.31
N GLU A 54 7.93 -4.76 3.05
CA GLU A 54 7.61 -5.91 2.17
C GLU A 54 6.15 -6.02 1.72
N ASP A 55 5.24 -5.17 2.21
CA ASP A 55 3.87 -5.13 1.76
C ASP A 55 3.72 -4.53 0.36
N THR A 56 2.67 -5.00 -0.35
CA THR A 56 2.30 -4.48 -1.67
C THR A 56 1.37 -3.29 -1.54
N PHE A 57 1.57 -2.26 -2.36
CA PHE A 57 0.63 -1.14 -2.44
C PHE A 57 -0.69 -1.56 -3.10
N ALA A 58 -1.81 -1.17 -2.48
CA ALA A 58 -3.15 -1.40 -3.01
C ALA A 58 -3.58 -0.35 -4.06
N ALA A 59 -2.91 0.80 -4.11
CA ALA A 59 -3.17 1.92 -5.00
C ALA A 59 -1.88 2.72 -5.28
N ASP A 60 -1.96 3.68 -6.20
CA ASP A 60 -0.89 4.67 -6.40
C ASP A 60 -0.87 5.64 -5.23
N ILE A 61 0.29 5.77 -4.57
CA ILE A 61 0.44 6.56 -3.33
C ILE A 61 1.51 7.63 -3.45
N VAL A 62 1.41 8.63 -2.58
CA VAL A 62 2.45 9.65 -2.36
C VAL A 62 3.10 9.38 -1.01
N LEU A 63 4.43 9.25 -0.99
CA LEU A 63 5.17 9.03 0.25
C LEU A 63 5.15 10.29 1.11
N LEU A 64 4.53 10.21 2.29
CA LEU A 64 4.47 11.31 3.25
C LEU A 64 5.61 11.26 4.26
N LYS A 65 5.85 10.08 4.85
CA LYS A 65 6.89 9.83 5.86
C LYS A 65 7.39 8.40 5.73
N SER A 66 8.65 8.18 6.11
CA SER A 66 9.26 6.85 6.20
C SER A 66 9.92 6.66 7.57
N SER A 67 10.05 5.42 8.03
CA SER A 67 10.84 5.08 9.23
C SER A 67 12.31 5.49 9.07
N ASN A 68 12.82 5.53 7.84
CA ASN A 68 14.18 5.97 7.49
C ASN A 68 14.26 7.49 7.22
N GLY A 69 13.27 8.27 7.67
CA GLY A 69 13.21 9.73 7.49
C GLY A 69 12.47 10.13 6.21
N VAL A 70 13.15 10.79 5.28
CA VAL A 70 12.54 11.43 4.09
C VAL A 70 12.51 10.55 2.83
N ASN A 71 12.93 9.29 2.93
CA ASN A 71 12.96 8.38 1.79
C ASN A 71 12.60 6.94 2.14
N ALA A 72 12.12 6.21 1.14
CA ALA A 72 11.81 4.78 1.21
C ALA A 72 12.37 4.05 -0.01
N PHE A 73 12.59 2.75 0.12
CA PHE A 73 13.02 1.88 -0.96
C PHE A 73 11.85 1.03 -1.41
N ILE A 74 11.56 1.06 -2.71
CA ILE A 74 10.43 0.36 -3.31
C ILE A 74 10.95 -0.60 -4.37
N GLN A 75 10.50 -1.85 -4.32
CA GLN A 75 10.73 -2.80 -5.40
C GLN A 75 9.55 -2.74 -6.38
N THR A 76 9.84 -2.61 -7.67
CA THR A 76 8.82 -2.56 -8.75
C THR A 76 8.85 -3.80 -9.64
N SER A 77 9.44 -4.90 -9.15
CA SER A 77 9.64 -6.14 -9.90
C SER A 77 8.35 -6.71 -10.49
N SER A 78 7.20 -6.49 -9.85
CA SER A 78 5.88 -6.89 -10.35
C SER A 78 5.37 -6.06 -11.55
N LEU A 79 5.93 -4.86 -11.77
CA LEU A 79 5.52 -3.92 -12.83
C LEU A 79 6.49 -3.94 -14.02
N ASP A 80 7.80 -3.99 -13.76
CA ASP A 80 8.85 -3.87 -14.80
C ASP A 80 9.82 -5.06 -14.86
N GLY A 81 9.71 -6.03 -13.96
CA GLY A 81 10.62 -7.19 -13.88
C GLY A 81 11.99 -6.87 -13.28
N GLU A 82 12.25 -5.62 -12.87
CA GLU A 82 13.53 -5.22 -12.27
C GLU A 82 13.56 -5.59 -10.78
N LYS A 83 14.63 -6.28 -10.35
CA LYS A 83 14.81 -6.66 -8.93
C LYS A 83 15.41 -5.54 -8.07
N ASN A 84 15.84 -4.45 -8.69
CA ASN A 84 16.52 -3.36 -8.01
C ASN A 84 15.53 -2.53 -7.17
N LEU A 85 15.98 -2.09 -5.99
CA LEU A 85 15.22 -1.17 -5.15
C LEU A 85 15.32 0.25 -5.71
N LYS A 86 14.17 0.87 -5.97
CA LYS A 86 14.06 2.26 -6.40
C LYS A 86 13.85 3.14 -5.17
N LYS A 87 14.76 4.10 -4.98
CA LYS A 87 14.66 5.06 -3.89
C LYS A 87 13.63 6.13 -4.23
N ARG A 88 12.64 6.33 -3.35
CA ARG A 88 11.63 7.39 -3.44
C ARG A 88 11.79 8.36 -2.29
N PHE A 89 11.53 9.63 -2.56
CA PHE A 89 11.64 10.71 -1.59
C PHE A 89 10.27 11.32 -1.32
N VAL A 90 10.07 11.84 -0.12
CA VAL A 90 8.93 12.67 0.23
C VAL A 90 8.95 13.92 -0.68
N PRO A 91 7.82 14.36 -1.25
CA PRO A 91 7.77 15.56 -2.05
C PRO A 91 8.24 16.81 -1.28
N LYS A 92 8.99 17.68 -1.98
CA LYS A 92 9.42 18.97 -1.44
C LYS A 92 8.21 19.79 -1.02
N GLY A 93 8.23 20.33 0.20
CA GLY A 93 7.11 21.07 0.80
C GLY A 93 6.34 20.27 1.84
N ILE A 94 6.32 18.94 1.75
CA ILE A 94 5.71 18.06 2.77
C ILE A 94 6.73 17.67 3.84
N GLU A 95 8.03 17.72 3.52
CA GLU A 95 9.12 17.42 4.47
C GLU A 95 9.02 18.21 5.79
N MET A 96 8.45 19.42 5.76
CA MET A 96 8.28 20.23 6.97
C MET A 96 7.24 19.64 7.94
N LEU A 97 6.23 18.94 7.43
CA LEU A 97 5.21 18.22 8.22
C LEU A 97 5.75 16.92 8.84
N THR A 98 6.91 16.44 8.36
CA THR A 98 7.57 15.24 8.90
C THR A 98 8.61 15.52 9.98
N LYS A 99 8.89 16.79 10.28
CA LYS A 99 9.74 17.13 11.42
C LYS A 99 9.04 16.64 12.68
N PRO A 100 9.72 15.88 13.54
CA PRO A 100 9.10 15.39 14.77
C PRO A 100 8.91 16.57 15.72
N ASP A 101 7.70 17.12 15.76
CA ASP A 101 7.22 17.83 16.95
C ASP A 101 6.95 16.75 18.00
N LYS A 102 7.97 16.45 18.82
CA LYS A 102 7.97 15.61 20.04
C LYS A 102 7.07 14.35 20.06
N GLU A 103 7.71 13.19 20.16
CA GLU A 103 7.21 11.96 20.81
C GLU A 103 5.77 11.54 20.46
N ILE A 104 5.62 10.84 19.34
CA ILE A 104 4.66 9.74 19.28
C ILE A 104 5.50 8.47 19.30
N GLU A 105 5.83 8.03 20.51
CA GLU A 105 6.42 6.73 20.79
C GLU A 105 5.36 5.68 20.41
N TYR A 106 5.39 5.24 19.15
CA TYR A 106 4.65 4.05 18.75
C TYR A 106 5.29 2.88 19.48
N ASN A 107 4.60 2.42 20.53
CA ASN A 107 4.80 1.11 21.14
C ASN A 107 4.43 0.03 20.11
N LEU A 108 5.24 -0.13 19.08
CA LEU A 108 5.23 -1.32 18.23
C LEU A 108 6.27 -2.26 18.81
N GLY A 109 5.81 -3.03 19.80
CA GLY A 109 6.46 -4.26 20.21
C GLY A 109 6.43 -5.25 19.05
N GLY A 110 7.39 -5.12 18.15
CA GLY A 110 7.59 -6.02 17.01
C GLY A 110 9.06 -5.96 16.64
N GLN A 111 9.80 -6.97 17.09
CA GLN A 111 11.21 -7.15 16.80
C GLN A 111 11.42 -7.27 15.29
N CYS A 112 12.34 -6.48 14.75
CA CYS A 112 13.07 -6.84 13.53
C CYS A 112 13.91 -8.09 13.77
#